data_AF-A0A815Y0A0-F1
#
_entry.id   AF-A0A815Y0A0-F1
#
_cell.length_a   1.000
_cell.length_b   1.000
_cell.length_c   1.000
_cell.angle_alpha   90.00
_cell.angle_beta   90.00
_cell.angle_gamma   90.00
#
_symmetry.space_group_name_H-M   'P 1'
#
loop_
_entity.id
_entity.type
_entity.pdbx_description
1 polymer ?
#
loop_
_entity_poly.entity_id
_entity_poly.type
_entity_poly.pdbx_seq_one_letter_code
_entity_poly.pdbx_strand_id
1 'polypeptide(L)'
;FKPFTFISTHDEKHYFTLKNNGHTIIGTINNEYKQSPIQLTGGGLNGTFEFVNFHLHWGENYKSGSEHQVNGVKYAGEIHFVYQNPVTSQMAVLGMFMQSYLHKKRFVFDKNDLTRDEWHRYFDTAKTLTSENDSILFDSNVTLLMGENLQDFWRYEGSLTTPPCTEGIIWTVFKRPIIFMEEEFKHLRDNVYFEDYRGPQPLFNRTVYRNFYSEKLSSIPDYNRCLLDFQYEKAMNIISLFGVINCTARSFFFFLLVIYFILLFILFVVFRKMRYSVERKKNE
;
A
#
# COMPACT_ATOMS: atom_id res chain seq x y z
N PHE A 1 -5.94 22.19 1.83
CA PHE A 1 -7.05 22.03 2.78
C PHE A 1 -6.55 22.31 4.19
N LYS A 2 -7.39 22.88 5.06
CA LYS A 2 -7.08 22.96 6.50
C LYS A 2 -6.93 21.54 7.09
N PRO A 3 -6.16 21.36 8.17
CA PRO A 3 -6.06 20.05 8.85
C PRO A 3 -7.42 19.49 9.25
N PHE A 4 -7.48 18.17 9.42
CA PHE A 4 -8.60 17.53 10.11
C PHE A 4 -8.58 17.88 11.60
N THR A 5 -9.76 18.02 12.18
CA THR A 5 -9.95 18.20 13.62
C THR A 5 -10.86 17.08 14.11
N PHE A 6 -10.31 16.21 14.95
CA PHE A 6 -11.04 15.17 15.65
C PHE A 6 -11.55 15.77 16.97
N ILE A 7 -12.85 15.67 17.19
CA ILE A 7 -13.52 16.29 18.35
C ILE A 7 -13.49 15.35 19.57
N SER A 8 -13.21 14.05 19.37
CA SER A 8 -12.80 13.14 20.46
C SER A 8 -11.35 13.44 20.87
N THR A 9 -11.06 13.45 22.18
CA THR A 9 -9.68 13.67 22.64
C THR A 9 -8.77 12.49 22.26
N HIS A 10 -7.47 12.74 22.13
CA HIS A 10 -6.47 11.68 21.87
C HIS A 10 -6.40 10.62 23.00
N ASP A 11 -7.09 10.84 24.12
CA ASP A 11 -7.14 9.92 25.25
C ASP A 11 -8.48 9.16 25.38
N GLU A 12 -9.51 9.52 24.60
CA GLU A 12 -10.83 8.92 24.72
C GLU A 12 -10.91 7.59 23.96
N LYS A 13 -10.93 6.50 24.72
CA LYS A 13 -11.21 5.16 24.20
C LYS A 13 -12.69 4.96 23.96
N HIS A 14 -13.00 4.27 22.88
CA HIS A 14 -14.34 3.82 22.54
C HIS A 14 -14.37 2.29 22.47
N TYR A 15 -15.49 1.71 22.89
CA TYR A 15 -15.83 0.32 22.76
C TYR A 15 -16.48 0.08 21.40
N PHE A 16 -15.88 -0.84 20.66
CA PHE A 16 -16.32 -1.33 19.36
C PHE A 16 -16.74 -2.80 19.48
N THR A 17 -17.65 -3.20 18.61
CA THR A 17 -17.84 -4.60 18.26
C THR A 17 -17.04 -4.86 17.00
N LEU A 18 -15.98 -5.67 17.10
CA LEU A 18 -15.32 -6.23 15.92
C LEU A 18 -16.11 -7.45 15.48
N LYS A 19 -16.44 -7.52 14.19
CA LYS A 19 -17.20 -8.63 13.63
C LYS A 19 -16.55 -9.09 12.33
N ASN A 20 -16.36 -10.40 12.18
CA ASN A 20 -16.13 -11.00 10.87
C ASN A 20 -17.48 -11.09 10.16
N ASN A 21 -17.67 -10.33 9.08
CA ASN A 21 -18.92 -10.33 8.31
C ASN A 21 -18.85 -11.20 7.05
N GLY A 22 -17.84 -12.06 6.94
CA GLY A 22 -17.60 -12.92 5.77
C GLY A 22 -16.75 -12.25 4.67
N HIS A 23 -16.64 -10.93 4.70
CA HIS A 23 -15.94 -10.13 3.70
C HIS A 23 -14.75 -9.37 4.30
N THR A 24 -14.95 -8.79 5.48
CA THR A 24 -13.96 -8.02 6.23
C THR A 24 -14.13 -8.27 7.74
N ILE A 25 -13.15 -7.85 8.53
CA ILE A 25 -13.36 -7.57 9.95
C ILE A 25 -13.78 -6.10 10.08
N ILE A 26 -15.05 -5.88 10.41
CA ILE A 26 -15.63 -4.55 10.59
C ILE A 26 -15.69 -4.20 12.08
N GLY A 27 -15.26 -2.99 12.43
CA GLY A 27 -15.42 -2.41 13.76
C GLY A 27 -16.51 -1.34 13.77
N THR A 28 -17.57 -1.56 14.54
CA THR A 28 -18.68 -0.60 14.74
C THR A 28 -18.75 -0.17 16.18
N ILE A 29 -19.23 1.05 16.47
CA ILE A 29 -19.46 1.49 17.86
C ILE A 29 -20.39 0.51 18.56
N ASN A 30 -20.01 0.08 19.78
CA ASN A 30 -20.85 -0.75 20.60
C ASN A 30 -21.85 0.12 21.39
N ASN A 31 -23.12 0.02 21.02
CA ASN A 31 -24.21 0.81 21.59
C ASN A 31 -24.69 0.32 22.97
N GLU A 32 -24.18 -0.81 23.47
CA GLU A 32 -24.42 -1.25 24.86
C GLU A 32 -23.72 -0.35 25.89
N TYR A 33 -22.69 0.37 25.45
CA TYR A 33 -21.94 1.33 26.25
C TYR A 33 -22.38 2.75 25.92
N LYS A 34 -22.55 3.58 26.96
CA LYS A 34 -22.79 5.02 26.78
C LYS A 34 -21.47 5.71 26.51
N GLN A 35 -21.32 6.28 25.31
CA GLN A 35 -20.06 6.84 24.81
C GLN A 35 -20.32 8.13 24.04
N SER A 36 -19.33 9.02 24.00
CA SER A 36 -19.39 10.22 23.16
C SER A 36 -19.37 9.83 21.68
N PRO A 37 -19.96 10.64 20.78
CA PRO A 37 -19.81 10.42 19.35
C PRO A 37 -18.37 10.75 18.91
N ILE A 38 -17.80 9.91 18.04
CA ILE A 38 -16.51 10.21 17.40
C ILE A 38 -16.77 11.11 16.21
N GLN A 39 -16.36 12.37 16.32
CA GLN A 39 -16.66 13.41 15.33
C GLN A 39 -15.41 13.94 14.62
N LEU A 40 -15.57 14.25 13.35
CA LEU A 40 -14.57 14.74 12.42
C LEU A 40 -15.03 16.04 11.75
N THR A 41 -14.18 17.05 11.75
CA THR A 41 -14.34 18.28 10.97
C THR A 41 -13.03 18.63 10.26
N GLY A 42 -13.02 19.70 9.45
CA GLY A 42 -11.82 20.13 8.76
C GLY A 42 -11.47 19.25 7.56
N GLY A 43 -10.21 19.25 7.12
CA GLY A 43 -9.78 18.48 5.95
C GLY A 43 -10.46 18.86 4.64
N GLY A 44 -11.17 20.00 4.59
CA GLY A 44 -12.02 20.39 3.46
C GLY A 44 -13.39 19.71 3.41
N LEU A 45 -13.81 19.05 4.49
CA LEU A 45 -15.19 18.58 4.66
C LEU A 45 -16.10 19.76 5.03
N ASN A 46 -17.35 19.72 4.55
CA ASN A 46 -18.35 20.73 4.88
C ASN A 46 -19.25 20.23 6.03
N GLY A 47 -19.03 20.79 7.22
CA GLY A 47 -19.75 20.41 8.44
C GLY A 47 -19.05 19.34 9.27
N THR A 48 -19.80 18.79 10.23
CA THR A 48 -19.35 17.74 11.14
C THR A 48 -19.79 16.37 10.64
N PHE A 49 -18.86 15.43 10.66
CA PHE A 49 -19.05 14.06 10.24
C PHE A 49 -18.88 13.13 11.46
N GLU A 50 -19.78 12.18 11.63
CA GLU A 50 -19.78 11.21 12.72
C GLU A 50 -19.30 9.86 12.23
N PHE A 51 -18.47 9.20 13.03
CA PHE A 51 -17.92 7.89 12.72
C PHE A 51 -19.03 6.84 12.65
N VAL A 52 -18.95 5.97 11.64
CA VAL A 52 -19.92 4.89 11.41
C VAL A 52 -19.26 3.54 11.70
N ASN A 53 -18.17 3.24 10.99
CA ASN A 53 -17.41 2.01 11.15
C ASN A 53 -16.01 2.17 10.59
N PHE A 54 -15.13 1.21 10.91
CA PHE A 54 -13.93 0.98 10.13
C PHE A 54 -13.88 -0.47 9.66
N HIS A 55 -13.24 -0.71 8.53
CA HIS A 55 -13.05 -2.04 7.98
C HIS A 55 -11.77 -2.08 7.14
N LEU A 56 -11.30 -3.29 6.83
CA LEU A 56 -10.03 -3.51 6.18
C LEU A 56 -10.26 -4.29 4.89
N HIS A 57 -9.46 -3.96 3.89
CA HIS A 57 -9.27 -4.74 2.68
C HIS A 57 -7.83 -5.23 2.66
N TRP A 58 -7.61 -6.46 2.27
CA TRP A 58 -6.27 -7.03 2.12
C TRP A 58 -6.27 -8.00 0.96
N GLY A 59 -5.09 -8.34 0.47
CA GLY A 59 -4.93 -9.33 -0.59
C GLY A 59 -4.11 -10.52 -0.13
N GLU A 60 -3.87 -11.43 -1.06
CA GLU A 60 -3.13 -12.68 -0.84
C GLU A 60 -1.66 -12.45 -0.44
N ASN A 61 -1.07 -11.32 -0.83
CA ASN A 61 0.35 -11.06 -0.63
C ASN A 61 0.67 -9.57 -0.45
N TYR A 62 1.90 -9.26 -0.07
CA TYR A 62 2.36 -7.90 0.22
C TYR A 62 2.31 -6.91 -0.96
N LYS A 63 2.07 -7.38 -2.20
CA LYS A 63 2.05 -6.55 -3.43
C LYS A 63 0.64 -6.20 -3.90
N SER A 64 -0.40 -6.78 -3.32
CA SER A 64 -1.79 -6.55 -3.74
C SER A 64 -2.74 -6.69 -2.55
N GLY A 65 -3.78 -5.86 -2.52
CA GLY A 65 -4.80 -5.90 -1.47
C GLY A 65 -5.47 -4.56 -1.21
N SER A 66 -4.80 -3.44 -1.49
CA SER A 66 -5.45 -2.14 -1.46
C SER A 66 -6.47 -2.00 -2.60
N GLU A 67 -7.56 -1.28 -2.34
CA GLU A 67 -8.53 -0.92 -3.38
C GLU A 67 -7.93 0.17 -4.28
N HIS A 68 -7.34 1.19 -3.67
CA HIS A 68 -6.66 2.26 -4.36
C HIS A 68 -5.27 1.86 -4.87
N GLN A 69 -4.82 2.61 -5.87
CA GLN A 69 -3.47 2.54 -6.43
C GLN A 69 -2.87 3.93 -6.56
N VAL A 70 -1.56 4.02 -6.35
CA VAL A 70 -0.77 5.22 -6.63
C VAL A 70 0.17 4.90 -7.79
N ASN A 71 0.01 5.60 -8.92
CA ASN A 71 0.81 5.37 -10.14
C ASN A 71 0.82 3.89 -10.60
N GLY A 72 -0.33 3.21 -10.47
CA GLY A 72 -0.48 1.80 -10.84
C GLY A 72 0.04 0.79 -9.81
N VAL A 73 0.55 1.25 -8.66
CA VAL A 73 1.08 0.39 -7.58
C VAL A 73 0.02 0.19 -6.50
N LYS A 74 -0.23 -1.08 -6.12
CA LYS A 74 -1.04 -1.47 -4.97
C LYS A 74 -0.19 -1.65 -3.72
N TYR A 75 -0.84 -1.56 -2.57
CA TYR A 75 -0.33 -1.93 -1.26
C TYR A 75 -0.90 -3.29 -0.81
N ALA A 76 -0.38 -3.83 0.29
CA ALA A 76 -0.78 -5.13 0.84
C ALA A 76 -2.24 -5.14 1.33
N GLY A 77 -2.77 -3.97 1.66
CA GLY A 77 -4.16 -3.75 2.09
C GLY A 77 -4.50 -2.27 2.19
N GLU A 78 -5.72 -1.98 2.61
CA GLU A 78 -6.24 -0.65 2.82
C GLU A 78 -7.29 -0.65 3.93
N ILE A 79 -7.20 0.29 4.87
CA ILE A 79 -8.19 0.51 5.93
C ILE A 79 -9.11 1.63 5.51
N HIS A 80 -10.41 1.46 5.68
CA HIS A 80 -11.41 2.51 5.54
C HIS A 80 -12.00 2.88 6.88
N PHE A 81 -11.93 4.16 7.23
CA PHE A 81 -12.73 4.74 8.31
C PHE A 81 -13.88 5.53 7.69
N VAL A 82 -15.10 5.06 7.93
CA VAL A 82 -16.32 5.59 7.33
C VAL A 82 -16.96 6.57 8.30
N TYR A 83 -17.30 7.75 7.77
CA TYR A 83 -18.02 8.79 8.48
C TYR A 83 -19.25 9.25 7.69
N GLN A 84 -20.26 9.76 8.40
CA GLN A 84 -21.46 10.34 7.81
C GLN A 84 -21.81 11.67 8.48
N ASN A 85 -22.16 12.67 7.68
CA ASN A 85 -22.71 13.91 8.19
C ASN A 85 -24.17 13.67 8.62
N PRO A 86 -24.54 13.83 9.90
CA PRO A 86 -25.88 13.47 10.39
C PRO A 86 -26.99 14.41 9.90
N VAL A 87 -26.64 15.58 9.35
CA VAL A 87 -27.60 16.57 8.84
C VAL A 87 -27.90 16.35 7.35
N THR A 88 -26.88 16.03 6.56
CA THR A 88 -26.98 15.93 5.09
C THR A 88 -26.96 14.49 4.58
N SER A 89 -26.64 13.52 5.45
CA SER A 89 -26.38 12.12 5.11
C SER A 89 -25.20 11.89 4.17
N GLN A 90 -24.44 12.93 3.82
CA GLN A 90 -23.22 12.83 3.01
C GLN A 90 -22.21 11.93 3.73
N MET A 91 -21.61 10.99 3.00
CA MET A 91 -20.56 10.12 3.53
C MET A 91 -19.17 10.63 3.15
N ALA A 92 -18.23 10.43 4.07
CA ALA A 92 -16.81 10.63 3.85
C ALA A 92 -16.04 9.37 4.27
N VAL A 93 -15.07 8.95 3.47
CA VAL A 93 -14.22 7.80 3.79
C VAL A 93 -12.77 8.25 3.84
N LEU A 94 -12.12 7.92 4.95
CA LEU A 94 -10.68 8.10 5.14
C LEU A 94 -9.99 6.76 4.87
N GLY A 95 -9.26 6.69 3.76
CA GLY A 95 -8.51 5.51 3.31
C GLY A 95 -7.04 5.58 3.72
N MET A 96 -6.54 4.48 4.26
CA MET A 96 -5.15 4.34 4.70
C MET A 96 -4.52 3.08 4.12
N PHE A 97 -3.44 3.24 3.38
CA PHE A 97 -2.70 2.09 2.85
C PHE A 97 -2.05 1.27 3.97
N MET A 98 -2.12 -0.05 3.83
CA MET A 98 -1.41 -1.01 4.69
C MET A 98 -0.18 -1.52 3.95
N GLN A 99 1.01 -1.21 4.45
CA GLN A 99 2.26 -1.71 3.89
C GLN A 99 2.78 -2.89 4.70
N SER A 100 3.11 -3.98 4.03
CA SER A 100 3.76 -5.12 4.68
C SER A 100 5.27 -4.93 4.78
N TYR A 101 5.79 -5.27 5.94
CA TYR A 101 7.21 -5.36 6.23
C TYR A 101 7.61 -6.82 6.48
N LEU A 102 8.50 -7.32 5.63
CA LEU A 102 8.84 -8.75 5.56
C LEU A 102 9.96 -9.20 6.52
N HIS A 103 10.58 -8.29 7.29
CA HIS A 103 11.82 -8.62 8.01
C HIS A 103 11.81 -8.33 9.52
N LYS A 104 11.11 -9.16 10.29
CA LYS A 104 10.97 -9.07 11.76
C LYS A 104 12.24 -8.70 12.58
N LYS A 105 13.46 -8.99 12.10
CA LYS A 105 14.72 -8.80 12.84
C LYS A 105 15.41 -7.43 12.71
N ARG A 106 15.06 -6.58 11.73
CA ARG A 106 15.71 -5.26 11.52
C ARG A 106 14.80 -4.06 11.70
N PHE A 107 13.49 -4.28 11.79
CA PHE A 107 12.60 -3.20 12.19
C PHE A 107 12.74 -3.05 13.70
N VAL A 108 13.44 -2.00 14.11
CA VAL A 108 13.45 -1.60 15.51
C VAL A 108 12.18 -0.80 15.71
N PHE A 109 11.24 -1.39 16.44
CA PHE A 109 10.02 -0.70 16.81
C PHE A 109 10.36 0.51 17.68
N ASP A 110 9.82 1.66 17.31
CA ASP A 110 9.72 2.74 18.27
C ASP A 110 8.76 2.28 19.36
N LYS A 111 9.26 2.21 20.59
CA LYS A 111 8.46 1.80 21.76
C LYS A 111 7.37 2.82 22.09
N ASN A 112 7.39 3.99 21.46
CA ASN A 112 6.40 5.04 21.62
C ASN A 112 5.44 5.15 20.43
N ASP A 113 5.45 4.18 19.50
CA ASP A 113 4.49 4.11 18.40
C ASP A 113 3.14 3.56 18.88
N LEU A 114 2.33 4.46 19.45
CA LEU A 114 1.01 4.13 19.99
C LEU A 114 0.06 3.56 18.92
N THR A 115 0.17 4.04 17.68
CA THR A 115 -0.63 3.54 16.55
C THR A 115 -0.36 2.07 16.31
N ARG A 116 0.92 1.69 16.27
CA ARG A 116 1.33 0.31 16.10
C ARG A 116 0.87 -0.58 17.25
N ASP A 117 0.97 -0.10 18.49
CA ASP A 117 0.50 -0.86 19.66
C ASP A 117 -1.01 -1.13 19.59
N GLU A 118 -1.80 -0.12 19.19
CA GLU A 118 -3.25 -0.26 18.99
C GLU A 118 -3.58 -1.27 17.89
N TRP A 119 -2.86 -1.21 16.76
CA TRP A 119 -3.04 -2.20 15.70
C TRP A 119 -2.59 -3.60 16.10
N HIS A 120 -1.52 -3.73 16.89
CA HIS A 120 -1.09 -5.03 17.40
C HIS A 120 -2.18 -5.69 18.26
N ARG A 121 -2.83 -4.91 19.15
CA ARG A 121 -3.99 -5.39 19.92
C ARG A 121 -5.16 -5.75 19.01
N TYR A 122 -5.43 -4.95 17.99
CA TYR A 122 -6.45 -5.26 16.99
C TYR A 122 -6.18 -6.61 16.32
N PHE A 123 -4.98 -6.81 15.77
CA PHE A 123 -4.63 -8.07 15.09
C PHE A 123 -4.63 -9.26 16.04
N ASP A 124 -4.20 -9.10 17.29
CA ASP A 124 -4.26 -10.18 18.28
C ASP A 124 -5.70 -10.59 18.60
N THR A 125 -6.59 -9.59 18.73
CA THR A 125 -8.03 -9.79 18.94
C THR A 125 -8.69 -10.40 17.69
N ALA A 126 -8.36 -9.90 16.51
CA ALA A 126 -8.89 -10.35 15.23
C ALA A 126 -8.61 -11.83 14.94
N LYS A 127 -7.54 -12.41 15.49
CA LYS A 127 -7.22 -13.85 15.36
C LYS A 127 -8.32 -14.76 15.88
N THR A 128 -9.15 -14.30 16.81
CA THR A 128 -10.25 -15.11 17.37
C THR A 128 -11.50 -15.10 16.49
N LEU A 129 -11.56 -14.25 15.45
CA LEU A 129 -12.72 -14.06 14.58
C LEU A 129 -12.63 -14.94 13.33
N THR A 130 -12.60 -16.26 13.53
CA THR A 130 -12.30 -17.23 12.47
C THR A 130 -13.50 -17.59 11.59
N SER A 131 -14.71 -17.47 12.12
CA SER A 131 -15.94 -17.83 11.42
C SER A 131 -16.74 -16.59 11.05
N GLU A 132 -17.48 -16.66 9.95
CA GLU A 132 -18.46 -15.65 9.61
C GLU A 132 -19.45 -15.47 10.78
N ASN A 133 -19.71 -14.21 11.15
CA ASN A 133 -20.52 -13.78 12.28
C ASN A 133 -19.86 -13.88 13.67
N ASP A 134 -18.62 -14.35 13.77
CA ASP A 134 -17.86 -14.17 15.01
C ASP A 134 -17.76 -12.68 15.34
N SER A 135 -17.95 -12.34 16.62
CA SER A 135 -17.82 -10.97 17.09
C SER A 135 -17.19 -10.91 18.48
N ILE A 136 -16.48 -9.82 18.75
CA ILE A 136 -15.78 -9.61 20.01
C ILE A 136 -15.74 -8.12 20.37
N LEU A 137 -15.80 -7.83 21.67
CA LEU A 137 -15.63 -6.49 22.19
C LEU A 137 -14.16 -6.04 22.04
N PHE A 138 -13.96 -4.81 21.59
CA PHE A 138 -12.64 -4.21 21.44
C PHE A 138 -12.67 -2.74 21.83
N ASP A 139 -11.85 -2.32 22.78
CA ASP A 139 -11.66 -0.90 23.09
C ASP A 139 -10.46 -0.34 22.34
N SER A 140 -10.59 0.85 21.76
CA SER A 140 -9.50 1.55 21.09
C SER A 140 -9.75 3.04 20.96
N ASN A 141 -8.69 3.80 20.70
CA ASN A 141 -8.83 5.14 20.19
C ASN A 141 -8.71 5.13 18.66
N VAL A 142 -9.79 5.51 17.96
CA VAL A 142 -9.82 5.60 16.49
C VAL A 142 -8.75 6.54 15.93
N THR A 143 -8.41 7.64 16.60
CA THR A 143 -7.37 8.55 16.12
C THR A 143 -5.98 7.93 16.21
N LEU A 144 -5.74 7.05 17.21
CA LEU A 144 -4.50 6.29 17.27
C LEU A 144 -4.46 5.23 16.17
N LEU A 145 -5.57 4.54 15.87
CA LEU A 145 -5.64 3.61 14.72
C LEU A 145 -5.36 4.32 13.39
N MET A 146 -5.77 5.58 13.26
CA MET A 146 -5.51 6.39 12.08
C MET A 146 -4.06 6.87 11.93
N GLY A 147 -3.19 6.67 12.93
CA GLY A 147 -1.81 7.12 12.81
C GLY A 147 -1.62 8.63 12.86
N GLU A 148 -0.36 9.02 12.75
CA GLU A 148 0.05 10.41 12.66
C GLU A 148 0.14 10.87 11.18
N ASN A 149 0.28 12.18 10.99
CA ASN A 149 0.55 12.80 9.68
C ASN A 149 -0.62 12.78 8.67
N LEU A 150 -1.83 13.07 9.15
CA LEU A 150 -3.05 13.21 8.35
C LEU A 150 -3.12 14.52 7.53
N GLN A 151 -1.97 15.04 7.10
CA GLN A 151 -1.87 16.27 6.28
C GLN A 151 -1.72 15.96 4.80
N ASP A 152 -0.96 14.93 4.44
CA ASP A 152 -0.68 14.59 3.05
C ASP A 152 -1.69 13.56 2.54
N PHE A 153 -2.63 13.98 1.70
CA PHE A 153 -3.65 13.10 1.14
C PHE A 153 -4.08 13.49 -0.27
N TRP A 154 -4.72 12.56 -0.96
CA TRP A 154 -5.54 12.80 -2.14
C TRP A 154 -7.01 12.91 -1.77
N ARG A 155 -7.76 13.74 -2.50
CA ARG A 155 -9.19 13.99 -2.28
C ARG A 155 -9.93 13.91 -3.60
N TYR A 156 -11.04 13.18 -3.64
CA TYR A 156 -11.95 13.14 -4.78
C TYR A 156 -13.36 12.69 -4.35
N GLU A 157 -14.33 12.84 -5.25
CA GLU A 157 -15.68 12.30 -5.07
C GLU A 157 -15.84 10.99 -5.84
N GLY A 158 -16.32 9.95 -5.15
CA GLY A 158 -16.40 8.59 -5.65
C GLY A 158 -17.65 7.87 -5.20
N SER A 159 -17.56 6.54 -5.07
CA SER A 159 -18.65 5.68 -4.66
C SER A 159 -18.27 4.81 -3.46
N LEU A 160 -19.24 4.10 -2.90
CA LEU A 160 -18.96 2.88 -2.14
C LEU A 160 -18.25 1.88 -3.06
N THR A 161 -17.36 1.09 -2.48
CA THR A 161 -16.58 0.07 -3.20
C THR A 161 -17.24 -1.30 -3.16
N THR A 162 -18.28 -1.46 -2.33
CA THR A 162 -19.18 -2.61 -2.28
C THR A 162 -20.59 -2.24 -2.75
N PRO A 163 -21.40 -3.20 -3.22
CA PRO A 163 -22.80 -2.95 -3.58
C PRO A 163 -23.57 -2.25 -2.45
N PRO A 164 -24.44 -1.26 -2.76
CA PRO A 164 -24.95 -0.91 -4.09
C PRO A 164 -24.08 0.12 -4.86
N CYS A 165 -22.82 0.32 -4.47
CA CYS A 165 -21.89 1.24 -5.14
C CYS A 165 -22.41 2.70 -5.18
N THR A 166 -23.12 3.14 -4.14
CA THR A 166 -23.68 4.50 -4.04
C THR A 166 -22.62 5.56 -4.29
N GLU A 167 -22.88 6.49 -5.20
CA GLU A 167 -21.99 7.62 -5.53
C GLU A 167 -22.14 8.79 -4.54
N GLY A 168 -21.26 9.80 -4.66
CA GLY A 168 -21.24 10.95 -3.77
C GLY A 168 -20.39 10.75 -2.51
N ILE A 169 -19.51 9.75 -2.47
CA ILE A 169 -18.63 9.55 -1.32
C ILE A 169 -17.44 10.50 -1.40
N ILE A 170 -17.20 11.28 -0.36
CA ILE A 170 -16.00 12.12 -0.26
C ILE A 170 -14.83 11.26 0.19
N TRP A 171 -13.97 10.87 -0.74
CA TRP A 171 -12.79 10.05 -0.46
C TRP A 171 -11.59 10.90 -0.07
N THR A 172 -10.89 10.49 0.99
CA THR A 172 -9.60 11.02 1.40
C THR A 172 -8.62 9.86 1.54
N VAL A 173 -7.64 9.76 0.66
CA VAL A 173 -6.64 8.67 0.69
C VAL A 173 -5.31 9.25 1.18
N PHE A 174 -4.84 8.80 2.35
CA PHE A 174 -3.62 9.32 2.94
C PHE A 174 -2.37 8.79 2.25
N LYS A 175 -1.38 9.67 2.05
CA LYS A 175 -0.14 9.38 1.32
C LYS A 175 0.78 8.40 2.08
N ARG A 176 0.82 8.51 3.41
CA ARG A 176 1.69 7.68 4.25
C ARG A 176 0.96 6.40 4.62
N PRO A 177 1.51 5.21 4.31
CA PRO A 177 0.92 3.95 4.73
C PRO A 177 1.18 3.70 6.22
N ILE A 178 0.33 2.89 6.85
CA ILE A 178 0.63 2.24 8.13
C ILE A 178 1.40 0.96 7.81
N ILE A 179 2.50 0.74 8.53
CA ILE A 179 3.38 -0.41 8.33
C ILE A 179 2.98 -1.53 9.30
N PHE A 180 2.78 -2.72 8.76
CA PHE A 180 2.45 -3.93 9.51
C PHE A 180 3.46 -5.03 9.22
N MET A 181 3.61 -5.95 10.15
CA MET A 181 4.41 -7.14 9.97
C MET A 181 3.66 -8.16 9.11
N GLU A 182 4.38 -8.94 8.30
CA GLU A 182 3.74 -9.96 7.45
C GLU A 182 2.95 -10.99 8.27
N GLU A 183 3.38 -11.27 9.50
CA GLU A 183 2.65 -12.13 10.43
C GLU A 183 1.25 -11.59 10.79
N GLU A 184 1.06 -10.27 10.82
CA GLU A 184 -0.24 -9.64 11.10
C GLU A 184 -1.21 -9.85 9.92
N PHE A 185 -0.73 -9.74 8.69
CA PHE A 185 -1.53 -10.07 7.50
C PHE A 185 -1.86 -11.55 7.40
N LYS A 186 -0.95 -12.43 7.81
CA LYS A 186 -1.15 -13.88 7.70
C LYS A 186 -2.45 -14.31 8.37
N HIS A 187 -2.75 -13.76 9.54
CA HIS A 187 -3.97 -14.08 10.28
C HIS A 187 -5.24 -13.65 9.56
N LEU A 188 -5.23 -12.50 8.89
CA LEU A 188 -6.35 -12.07 8.06
C LEU A 188 -6.54 -13.03 6.87
N ARG A 189 -5.46 -13.36 6.17
CA ARG A 189 -5.48 -14.19 4.95
C ARG A 189 -5.87 -15.65 5.22
N ASP A 190 -5.52 -16.19 6.39
CA ASP A 190 -5.82 -17.57 6.74
C ASP A 190 -7.30 -17.77 7.14
N ASN A 191 -7.94 -16.76 7.74
CA ASN A 191 -9.21 -16.91 8.44
C ASN A 191 -10.37 -16.12 7.84
N VAL A 192 -10.07 -15.11 7.01
CA VAL A 192 -11.08 -14.24 6.41
C VAL A 192 -10.81 -14.12 4.91
N TYR A 193 -11.87 -14.09 4.12
CA TYR A 193 -11.77 -14.07 2.65
C TYR A 193 -10.91 -12.89 2.16
N PHE A 194 -9.88 -13.16 1.36
CA PHE A 194 -8.79 -12.21 1.05
C PHE A 194 -8.89 -11.57 -0.34
N GLU A 195 -10.01 -11.73 -1.05
CA GLU A 195 -10.26 -11.06 -2.34
C GLU A 195 -11.43 -10.08 -2.28
N ASP A 196 -11.72 -9.55 -1.08
CA ASP A 196 -12.73 -8.51 -0.90
C ASP A 196 -12.15 -7.13 -1.20
N TYR A 197 -11.63 -6.90 -2.42
CA TYR A 197 -11.20 -5.56 -2.84
C TYR A 197 -11.60 -5.27 -4.29
N ARG A 198 -12.26 -4.15 -4.51
CA ARG A 198 -12.63 -3.68 -5.84
C ARG A 198 -11.41 -3.07 -6.53
N GLY A 199 -11.15 -3.50 -7.76
CA GLY A 199 -10.10 -2.91 -8.60
C GLY A 199 -10.37 -1.42 -8.93
N PRO A 200 -9.34 -0.65 -9.30
CA PRO A 200 -9.49 0.75 -9.64
C PRO A 200 -10.50 0.95 -10.78
N GLN A 201 -11.32 1.98 -10.66
CA GLN A 201 -12.35 2.31 -11.65
C GLN A 201 -11.89 3.49 -12.53
N PRO A 202 -12.39 3.62 -13.77
CA PRO A 202 -12.03 4.74 -14.63
C PRO A 202 -12.28 6.09 -13.98
N LEU A 203 -11.30 6.99 -14.08
CA LEU A 203 -11.42 8.34 -13.52
C LEU A 203 -12.51 9.16 -14.22
N PHE A 204 -12.75 8.87 -15.50
CA PHE A 204 -13.57 9.69 -16.41
C PHE A 204 -13.11 11.16 -16.35
N ASN A 205 -14.03 12.10 -16.10
CA ASN A 205 -13.74 13.53 -16.05
C ASN A 205 -13.48 14.05 -14.64
N ARG A 206 -13.34 13.17 -13.64
CA ARG A 206 -13.13 13.58 -12.24
C ARG A 206 -11.71 14.11 -12.04
N THR A 207 -11.60 15.12 -11.18
CA THR A 207 -10.30 15.65 -10.74
C THR A 207 -9.95 15.07 -9.38
N VAL A 208 -8.72 14.56 -9.24
CA VAL A 208 -8.15 14.18 -7.94
C VAL A 208 -7.31 15.33 -7.42
N TYR A 209 -7.71 15.89 -6.28
CA TYR A 209 -6.95 16.93 -5.59
C TYR A 209 -5.88 16.31 -4.70
N ARG A 210 -4.79 17.03 -4.44
CA ARG A 210 -3.77 16.64 -3.46
C ARG A 210 -3.58 17.74 -2.42
N ASN A 211 -3.35 17.35 -1.17
CA ASN A 211 -3.09 18.27 -0.06
C ASN A 211 -1.62 18.41 0.32
N PHE A 212 -0.73 18.15 -0.63
CA PHE A 212 0.71 18.27 -0.43
C PHE A 212 1.32 18.88 -1.69
N TYR A 213 2.42 19.61 -1.51
CA TYR A 213 3.11 20.21 -2.63
C TYR A 213 3.60 19.13 -3.59
N SER A 214 3.60 19.43 -4.88
CA SER A 214 4.51 18.73 -5.76
C SER A 214 5.89 18.97 -5.19
N GLU A 215 6.58 17.92 -4.77
CA GLU A 215 8.03 17.97 -4.84
C GLU A 215 8.33 18.45 -6.26
N LYS A 216 9.06 19.57 -6.42
CA LYS A 216 9.70 19.83 -7.70
C LYS A 216 10.45 18.54 -8.01
N LEU A 217 10.43 18.12 -9.27
CA LEU A 217 11.30 17.07 -9.82
C LEU A 217 12.81 17.48 -9.73
N SER A 218 13.24 18.16 -8.67
CA SER A 218 14.63 18.53 -8.39
C SER A 218 15.35 17.52 -7.52
N SER A 219 14.67 16.49 -7.04
CA SER A 219 15.27 15.26 -6.52
C SER A 219 14.11 14.33 -6.19
N ILE A 220 13.65 13.54 -7.15
CA ILE A 220 12.91 12.33 -6.78
C ILE A 220 13.84 11.59 -5.83
N PRO A 221 13.47 11.33 -4.56
CA PRO A 221 14.11 10.24 -3.83
C PRO A 221 13.77 9.03 -4.66
N ASP A 222 14.77 8.55 -5.41
CA ASP A 222 14.64 7.44 -6.35
C ASP A 222 13.75 6.38 -5.70
N TYR A 223 12.65 5.98 -6.34
CA TYR A 223 11.81 4.90 -5.79
C TYR A 223 12.60 3.57 -5.74
N ASN A 224 13.78 3.53 -6.37
CA ASN A 224 14.83 2.56 -6.11
C ASN A 224 15.58 2.77 -4.78
N ARG A 225 15.19 3.66 -3.87
CA ARG A 225 15.88 3.83 -2.58
C ARG A 225 15.67 2.64 -1.65
N CYS A 226 14.59 1.88 -1.85
CA CYS A 226 14.45 0.54 -1.27
C CYS A 226 15.49 -0.45 -1.87
N LEU A 227 15.92 -0.27 -3.12
CA LEU A 227 17.03 -1.01 -3.75
C LEU A 227 18.42 -0.44 -3.38
N LEU A 228 18.52 0.85 -3.01
CA LEU A 228 19.77 1.48 -2.58
C LEU A 228 20.10 1.18 -1.11
N ASP A 229 19.11 1.01 -0.23
CA ASP A 229 19.36 0.44 1.11
C ASP A 229 19.82 -1.03 1.01
N PHE A 230 19.37 -1.77 -0.02
CA PHE A 230 19.88 -3.10 -0.36
C PHE A 230 21.32 -3.06 -0.93
N GLN A 231 21.73 -1.96 -1.59
CA GLN A 231 23.09 -1.76 -2.06
C GLN A 231 24.04 -1.22 -0.97
N TYR A 232 23.54 -0.47 0.01
CA TYR A 232 24.34 0.04 1.13
C TYR A 232 24.70 -1.04 2.16
N GLU A 233 23.94 -2.13 2.26
CA GLU A 233 24.37 -3.31 3.03
C GLU A 233 25.56 -4.05 2.41
N LYS A 234 25.91 -3.78 1.15
CA LYS A 234 27.14 -4.31 0.54
C LYS A 234 28.42 -3.67 1.12
N ALA A 235 28.29 -2.63 1.95
CA ALA A 235 29.42 -1.92 2.54
C ALA A 235 29.91 -2.50 3.89
N MET A 236 29.22 -3.46 4.52
CA MET A 236 29.67 -4.04 5.79
C MET A 236 29.55 -5.58 5.81
N ASN A 237 30.62 -6.22 5.33
CA ASN A 237 31.13 -7.55 5.70
C ASN A 237 30.14 -8.73 5.81
N ILE A 238 30.01 -9.49 4.72
CA ILE A 238 30.42 -10.91 4.58
C ILE A 238 30.38 -11.25 3.08
N ILE A 239 31.54 -11.50 2.49
CA ILE A 239 31.67 -11.97 1.11
C ILE A 239 31.18 -13.43 1.08
N SER A 240 30.00 -13.70 0.55
CA SER A 240 29.64 -15.07 0.18
C SER A 240 30.31 -15.39 -1.16
N LEU A 241 31.09 -16.48 -1.17
CA LEU A 241 31.85 -16.97 -2.33
C LEU A 241 30.97 -17.19 -3.57
N PHE A 242 29.66 -17.40 -3.38
CA PHE A 242 28.66 -17.56 -4.44
C PHE A 242 28.31 -16.28 -5.20
N GLY A 243 28.44 -15.09 -4.57
CA GLY A 243 28.11 -13.80 -5.20
C GLY A 243 29.18 -13.32 -6.19
N VAL A 244 30.44 -13.64 -5.93
CA VAL A 244 31.58 -13.29 -6.81
C VAL A 244 31.53 -14.07 -8.12
N ILE A 245 31.13 -15.35 -8.06
CA ILE A 245 31.08 -16.26 -9.21
C ILE A 245 29.97 -15.82 -10.22
N ASN A 246 28.84 -15.31 -9.74
CA ASN A 246 27.74 -14.89 -10.62
C ASN A 246 28.00 -13.55 -11.35
N CYS A 247 28.82 -12.65 -10.80
CA CYS A 247 29.19 -11.40 -11.49
C CYS A 247 30.31 -11.60 -12.53
N THR A 248 31.26 -12.52 -12.27
CA THR A 248 32.32 -12.84 -13.23
C THR A 248 31.79 -13.73 -14.37
N ALA A 249 30.85 -14.65 -14.10
CA ALA A 249 30.22 -15.48 -15.12
C ALA A 249 29.38 -14.66 -16.13
N ARG A 250 28.60 -13.66 -15.66
CA ARG A 250 27.83 -12.78 -16.55
C ARG A 250 28.72 -11.90 -17.43
N SER A 251 29.84 -11.43 -16.89
CA SER A 251 30.83 -10.65 -17.64
C SER A 251 31.59 -11.51 -18.66
N PHE A 252 31.87 -12.77 -18.33
CA PHE A 252 32.52 -13.73 -19.24
C PHE A 252 31.59 -14.15 -20.40
N PHE A 253 30.30 -14.41 -20.12
CA PHE A 253 29.32 -14.72 -21.17
C PHE A 253 29.10 -13.53 -22.11
N PHE A 254 29.07 -12.30 -21.60
CA PHE A 254 28.99 -11.11 -22.44
C PHE A 254 30.23 -10.95 -23.34
N PHE A 255 31.43 -11.20 -22.80
CA PHE A 255 32.67 -11.15 -23.56
C PHE A 255 32.74 -12.21 -24.68
N LEU A 256 32.30 -13.44 -24.39
CA LEU A 256 32.17 -14.50 -25.40
C LEU A 256 31.16 -14.15 -26.49
N LEU A 257 30.03 -13.52 -26.13
CA LEU A 257 29.02 -13.07 -27.08
C LEU A 257 29.59 -12.00 -28.03
N VAL A 258 30.36 -11.04 -27.49
CA VAL A 258 31.02 -10.00 -28.28
C VAL A 258 32.06 -10.61 -29.24
N ILE A 259 32.89 -11.54 -28.78
CA ILE A 259 33.85 -12.24 -29.65
C ILE A 259 33.13 -13.01 -30.77
N TYR A 260 32.02 -13.69 -30.46
CA TYR A 260 31.22 -14.41 -31.44
C TYR A 260 30.70 -13.49 -32.56
N PHE A 261 30.17 -12.31 -32.22
CA PHE A 261 29.71 -11.35 -33.22
C PHE A 261 30.85 -10.74 -34.04
N ILE A 262 32.03 -10.50 -33.44
CA ILE A 262 33.22 -10.05 -34.17
C ILE A 262 33.66 -11.11 -35.20
N LEU A 263 33.70 -12.38 -34.82
CA LEU A 263 34.07 -13.47 -35.72
C LEU A 263 33.07 -13.64 -36.87
N LEU A 264 31.76 -13.55 -36.59
CA LEU A 264 30.72 -13.56 -37.63
C LEU A 264 30.90 -12.40 -38.63
N PHE A 265 31.24 -11.21 -38.12
CA PHE A 265 31.48 -10.04 -38.96
C PHE A 265 32.72 -10.22 -39.85
N ILE A 266 33.81 -10.73 -39.30
CA ILE A 266 35.03 -11.03 -40.09
C ILE A 266 34.72 -12.06 -41.18
N LEU A 267 34.01 -13.15 -40.84
CA LEU A 267 33.59 -14.16 -41.82
C LEU A 267 32.73 -13.54 -42.91
N PHE A 268 31.76 -12.69 -42.56
CA PHE A 268 30.93 -11.98 -43.53
C PHE A 268 31.76 -11.12 -44.50
N VAL A 269 32.74 -10.38 -44.00
CA VAL A 269 33.65 -9.56 -44.82
C VAL A 269 34.50 -10.43 -45.74
N VAL A 270 35.05 -11.54 -45.24
CA VAL A 270 35.84 -12.49 -46.04
C VAL A 270 34.99 -13.12 -47.14
N PHE A 271 33.78 -13.59 -46.83
CA PHE A 271 32.84 -14.13 -47.81
C PHE A 271 32.46 -13.10 -48.87
N ARG A 272 32.23 -11.84 -48.49
CA ARG A 272 31.98 -10.75 -49.45
C ARG A 272 33.17 -10.54 -50.37
N LYS A 273 34.40 -10.54 -49.84
CA LYS A 273 35.63 -10.35 -50.62
C LYS A 273 35.89 -11.52 -51.58
N MET A 274 35.63 -12.76 -51.14
CA MET A 274 35.72 -13.94 -52.01
C MET A 274 34.66 -13.89 -53.13
N ARG A 275 33.42 -13.53 -52.82
CA ARG A 275 32.34 -13.39 -53.81
C ARG A 275 32.69 -12.34 -54.88
N TYR A 276 33.24 -11.20 -54.45
CA TYR A 276 33.72 -10.14 -55.34
C TYR A 276 34.88 -10.60 -56.25
N SER A 277 35.80 -11.42 -55.73
CA SER A 277 36.92 -11.98 -56.50
C SER A 277 36.47 -13.01 -57.53
N VAL A 278 35.49 -13.86 -57.18
CA VAL A 278 34.88 -14.84 -58.09
C VAL A 278 34.07 -14.16 -59.19
N GLU A 279 33.32 -13.11 -58.88
CA GLU A 279 32.61 -12.31 -59.89
C GLU A 279 33.57 -11.58 -60.84
N ARG A 280 34.69 -11.06 -60.33
CA ARG A 280 35.70 -10.41 -61.18
C ARG A 280 36.37 -11.41 -62.16
N LYS A 281 36.68 -12.63 -61.71
CA LYS A 281 37.22 -13.70 -62.58
C LYS A 281 36.24 -14.28 -63.61
N LYS A 282 34.94 -14.00 -63.49
CA LYS A 282 33.94 -14.38 -64.51
C LYS A 282 33.74 -13.33 -65.59
N ASN A 283 34.27 -12.12 -65.39
CA ASN A 283 34.13 -10.97 -66.28
C ASN A 283 35.44 -10.59 -66.99
N GLU A 284 36.50 -11.39 -66.83
CA GLU A 284 37.74 -11.40 -67.62
C GLU A 284 37.73 -12.64 -68.53
#